data_AF-A0A2V8Y4T0-F1
#
_entry.id   AF-A0A2V8Y4T0-F1
#
_cell.length_a   1.000
_cell.length_b   1.000
_cell.length_c   1.000
_cell.angle_alpha   90.00
_cell.angle_beta   90.00
_cell.angle_gamma   90.00
#
_symmetry.space_group_name_H-M   'P 1'
#
loop_
_entity.id
_entity.type
_entity.pdbx_description
1 polymer ?
#
loop_
_entity_poly.entity_id
_entity_poly.type
_entity_poly.pdbx_seq_one_letter_code
_entity_poly.pdbx_strand_id
1 'polypeptide(L)'
;MKKSGAVFFIAAVAGIAFYAAPGWGAGEKTFHGEITDTQCAMNVHSLSQSHKEMMAMKPEIKKNADCARYCVKERGGRYVLQTKDKVYKLDAQILAQEWAGQRVKVVGALDSKTAVITVVKIEAVDASPSNAPKSK
;
A
#
# COMPACT_ATOMS: atom_id res chain seq x y z
N MET A 1 -43.17 -41.87 39.50
CA MET A 1 -42.16 -40.88 39.94
C MET A 1 -41.07 -40.82 38.89
N LYS A 2 -40.82 -39.61 38.37
CA LYS A 2 -39.89 -39.23 37.29
C LYS A 2 -38.43 -39.53 37.65
N LYS A 3 -37.58 -39.94 36.68
CA LYS A 3 -36.22 -39.42 36.34
C LYS A 3 -35.87 -39.93 34.92
N SER A 4 -35.96 -39.10 33.87
CA SER A 4 -34.87 -38.29 33.29
C SER A 4 -33.68 -39.17 32.87
N GLY A 5 -33.34 -39.40 31.60
CA GLY A 5 -33.30 -38.48 30.45
C GLY A 5 -31.83 -38.46 29.98
N ALA A 6 -31.46 -39.39 29.10
CA ALA A 6 -30.11 -39.50 28.56
C ALA A 6 -30.01 -38.71 27.25
N VAL A 7 -29.22 -37.63 27.24
CA VAL A 7 -28.67 -37.05 26.01
C VAL A 7 -27.29 -36.51 26.33
N PHE A 8 -26.24 -37.26 26.02
CA PHE A 8 -24.88 -36.74 25.96
C PHE A 8 -24.66 -36.14 24.57
N PHE A 9 -24.76 -34.82 24.46
CA PHE A 9 -24.27 -34.10 23.29
C PHE A 9 -22.74 -34.03 23.36
N ILE A 10 -22.07 -34.94 22.65
CA ILE A 10 -20.64 -34.80 22.37
C ILE A 10 -20.52 -33.81 21.21
N ALA A 11 -20.32 -32.53 21.54
CA ALA A 11 -19.88 -31.53 20.58
C ALA A 11 -18.38 -31.72 20.33
N ALA A 12 -18.04 -32.50 19.30
CA ALA A 12 -16.68 -32.56 18.78
C ALA A 12 -16.39 -31.24 18.04
N VAL A 13 -15.80 -30.27 18.74
CA VAL A 13 -15.22 -29.09 18.09
C VAL A 13 -13.88 -29.49 17.50
N ALA A 14 -13.89 -29.85 16.22
CA ALA A 14 -12.68 -30.01 15.43
C ALA A 14 -11.93 -28.68 15.37
N GLY A 15 -10.79 -28.61 16.04
CA GLY A 15 -9.88 -27.48 15.97
C GLY A 15 -9.37 -27.31 14.54
N ILE A 16 -9.86 -26.28 13.84
CA ILE A 16 -9.26 -25.83 12.59
C ILE A 16 -7.95 -25.13 12.97
N ALA A 17 -6.86 -25.89 12.96
CA ALA A 17 -5.53 -25.32 12.94
C ALA A 17 -5.38 -24.57 11.60
N PHE A 18 -5.54 -23.25 11.64
CA PHE A 18 -5.07 -22.37 10.57
C PHE A 18 -3.55 -22.50 10.51
N TYR A 19 -3.06 -23.40 9.66
CA TYR A 19 -1.69 -23.35 9.18
C TYR A 19 -1.55 -22.04 8.40
N ALA A 20 -0.94 -21.04 9.03
CA ALA A 20 -0.39 -19.91 8.31
C ALA A 20 0.70 -20.47 7.38
N ALA A 21 0.38 -20.62 6.11
CA ALA A 21 1.39 -20.90 5.10
C ALA A 21 2.33 -19.69 5.02
N PRO A 22 3.65 -19.86 5.18
CA PRO A 22 4.59 -18.81 4.82
C PRO A 22 4.45 -18.62 3.30
N GLY A 23 4.05 -17.42 2.89
CA GLY A 23 4.04 -17.02 1.49
C GLY A 23 5.47 -16.95 0.97
N TRP A 24 6.00 -18.05 0.46
CA TRP A 24 7.22 -18.08 -0.33
C TRP A 24 6.87 -18.39 -1.79
N GLY A 25 7.34 -17.56 -2.72
CA GLY A 25 7.24 -17.91 -4.14
C GLY A 25 7.56 -16.83 -5.18
N ALA A 26 7.72 -15.56 -4.81
CA ALA A 26 8.25 -14.57 -5.73
C ALA A 26 9.62 -14.12 -5.22
N GLY A 27 10.70 -14.57 -5.88
CA GLY A 27 12.02 -14.02 -5.64
C GLY A 27 11.99 -12.48 -5.74
N GLU A 28 12.87 -11.82 -5.00
CA GLU A 28 12.94 -10.37 -4.98
C GLU A 28 13.09 -9.81 -6.40
N LYS A 29 12.34 -8.75 -6.68
CA LYS A 29 12.34 -8.03 -7.94
C LYS A 29 12.54 -6.56 -7.67
N THR A 30 13.03 -5.87 -8.68
CA THR A 30 13.15 -4.41 -8.66
C THR A 30 12.02 -3.80 -9.48
N PHE A 31 11.34 -2.82 -8.90
CA PHE A 31 10.26 -2.06 -9.50
C PHE A 31 10.64 -0.58 -9.55
N HIS A 32 10.27 0.11 -10.62
CA HIS A 32 10.51 1.54 -10.77
C HIS A 32 9.18 2.27 -10.91
N GLY A 33 9.03 3.38 -10.21
CA GLY A 33 7.80 4.15 -10.23
C GLY A 33 7.86 5.35 -9.30
N GLU A 34 6.73 6.03 -9.16
CA GLU A 34 6.53 7.11 -8.20
C GLU A 34 5.77 6.58 -6.99
N ILE A 35 6.21 6.95 -5.78
CA ILE A 35 5.41 6.71 -4.57
C ILE A 35 4.33 7.78 -4.49
N THR A 36 3.08 7.38 -4.58
CA THR A 36 1.92 8.28 -4.53
C THR A 36 0.82 7.65 -3.68
N ASP A 37 -0.32 8.33 -3.52
CA ASP A 37 -1.48 7.76 -2.85
C ASP A 37 -2.41 7.02 -3.82
N THR A 38 -3.22 6.11 -3.28
CA THR A 38 -4.20 5.33 -4.04
C THR A 38 -5.22 6.17 -4.82
N GLN A 39 -5.62 7.34 -4.34
CA GLN A 39 -6.65 8.16 -4.99
C GLN A 39 -6.08 8.81 -6.26
N CYS A 40 -4.87 9.37 -6.15
CA CYS A 40 -4.13 9.92 -7.28
C CYS A 40 -3.72 8.83 -8.28
N ALA A 41 -3.17 7.71 -7.82
CA ALA A 41 -2.73 6.63 -8.71
C ALA A 41 -3.86 6.04 -9.57
N MET A 42 -5.08 6.02 -9.02
CA MET A 42 -6.26 5.42 -9.67
C MET A 42 -7.20 6.46 -10.30
N ASN A 43 -6.88 7.75 -10.23
CA ASN A 43 -7.70 8.86 -10.74
C ASN A 43 -9.18 8.81 -10.29
N VAL A 44 -9.45 8.32 -9.07
CA VAL A 44 -10.83 8.07 -8.61
C VAL A 44 -11.54 9.33 -8.08
N HIS A 45 -10.80 10.38 -7.75
CA HIS A 45 -11.31 11.60 -7.11
C HIS A 45 -11.16 12.86 -7.99
N SER A 46 -10.98 12.70 -9.30
CA SER A 46 -10.98 13.82 -10.25
C SER A 46 -11.95 13.54 -11.39
N LEU A 47 -12.90 14.47 -11.59
CA LEU A 47 -13.81 14.45 -12.74
C LEU A 47 -13.04 14.67 -14.06
N SER A 48 -11.98 15.50 -14.01
CA SER A 48 -11.13 15.79 -15.17
C SER A 48 -9.97 14.81 -15.34
N GLN A 49 -9.85 13.78 -14.48
CA GLN A 49 -8.68 12.91 -14.42
C GLN A 49 -7.35 13.70 -14.28
N SER A 50 -7.39 14.80 -13.52
CA SER A 50 -6.27 15.69 -13.28
C SER A 50 -6.18 16.11 -11.81
N HIS A 51 -5.12 16.81 -11.42
CA HIS A 51 -5.00 17.35 -10.06
C HIS A 51 -5.81 18.64 -9.82
N LYS A 52 -6.52 19.17 -10.83
CA LYS A 52 -7.12 20.51 -10.77
C LYS A 52 -8.12 20.67 -9.62
N GLU A 53 -9.05 19.73 -9.46
CA GLU A 53 -10.08 19.83 -8.41
C GLU A 53 -9.47 19.69 -7.02
N MET A 54 -8.47 18.80 -6.87
CA MET A 54 -7.79 18.60 -5.59
C MET A 54 -6.97 19.82 -5.18
N MET A 55 -6.26 20.44 -6.12
CA MET A 55 -5.52 21.68 -5.88
C MET A 55 -6.45 22.86 -5.57
N ALA A 56 -7.68 22.86 -6.08
CA ALA A 56 -8.67 23.88 -5.70
C ALA A 56 -9.20 23.68 -4.27
N MET A 57 -9.29 22.44 -3.76
CA MET A 57 -9.73 22.15 -2.40
C MET A 57 -8.67 22.42 -1.31
N LYS A 58 -7.40 22.32 -1.67
CA LYS A 58 -6.24 22.53 -0.80
C LYS A 58 -5.15 23.35 -1.53
N PRO A 59 -5.41 24.62 -1.87
CA PRO A 59 -4.48 25.45 -2.66
C PRO A 59 -3.14 25.72 -1.95
N GLU A 60 -3.07 25.51 -0.64
CA GLU A 60 -1.85 25.58 0.15
C GLU A 60 -0.87 24.42 -0.12
N ILE A 61 -1.37 23.27 -0.58
CA ILE A 61 -0.54 22.10 -0.90
C ILE A 61 -0.06 22.21 -2.35
N LYS A 62 1.24 22.43 -2.53
CA LYS A 62 1.85 22.63 -3.87
C LYS A 62 2.80 21.51 -4.31
N LYS A 63 3.20 20.63 -3.40
CA LYS A 63 4.17 19.56 -3.67
C LYS A 63 3.47 18.21 -3.69
N ASN A 64 3.85 17.35 -4.64
CA ASN A 64 3.33 15.99 -4.75
C ASN A 64 3.48 15.21 -3.44
N ALA A 65 4.62 15.36 -2.77
CA ALA A 65 4.89 14.71 -1.48
C ALA A 65 3.86 15.10 -0.41
N ASP A 66 3.54 16.39 -0.30
CA ASP A 66 2.60 16.90 0.70
C ASP A 66 1.17 16.53 0.33
N CYS A 67 0.84 16.48 -0.97
CA CYS A 67 -0.45 16.01 -1.47
C CYS A 67 -0.69 14.53 -1.14
N ALA A 68 0.27 13.66 -1.46
CA ALA A 68 0.16 12.23 -1.17
C ALA A 68 0.02 11.97 0.35
N ARG A 69 0.83 12.66 1.17
CA ARG A 69 0.73 12.58 2.64
C ARG A 69 -0.63 13.03 3.16
N TYR A 70 -1.16 14.13 2.62
CA TYR A 70 -2.49 14.62 2.97
C TYR A 70 -3.57 13.60 2.60
N CYS A 71 -3.53 13.03 1.40
CA CYS A 71 -4.50 12.01 0.98
C CYS A 71 -4.46 10.76 1.87
N VAL A 72 -3.27 10.26 2.20
CA VAL A 72 -3.13 9.10 3.10
C VAL A 72 -3.67 9.43 4.48
N LYS A 73 -3.28 10.58 5.05
CA LYS A 73 -3.63 10.94 6.43
C LYS A 73 -5.09 11.37 6.60
N GLU A 74 -5.60 12.20 5.70
CA GLU A 74 -6.87 12.92 5.86
C GLU A 74 -7.99 12.36 4.97
N ARG A 75 -7.67 11.50 3.99
CA ARG A 75 -8.63 10.87 3.07
C ARG A 75 -8.64 9.34 3.13
N GLY A 76 -7.84 8.73 4.02
CA GLY A 76 -7.78 7.27 4.20
C GLY A 76 -7.12 6.53 3.04
N GLY A 77 -6.31 7.22 2.24
CA GLY A 77 -5.51 6.61 1.19
C GLY A 77 -4.40 5.70 1.71
N ARG A 78 -3.73 5.01 0.80
CA ARG A 78 -2.50 4.26 1.09
C ARG A 78 -1.40 4.66 0.11
N TYR A 79 -0.15 4.58 0.55
CA TYR A 79 0.99 4.70 -0.35
C TYR A 79 1.07 3.48 -1.27
N VAL A 80 1.26 3.76 -2.55
CA VAL A 80 1.39 2.80 -3.63
C VAL A 80 2.58 3.17 -4.50
N LEU A 81 3.10 2.20 -5.24
CA LEU A 81 4.03 2.44 -6.32
C LEU A 81 3.25 2.52 -7.64
N GLN A 82 3.16 3.72 -8.20
CA GLN A 82 2.61 3.93 -9.52
C GLN A 82 3.72 3.81 -10.57
N THR A 83 3.56 2.85 -11.48
CA THR A 83 4.37 2.75 -12.70
C THR A 83 3.58 3.34 -13.87
N LYS A 84 4.14 3.27 -15.08
CA LYS A 84 3.45 3.74 -16.28
C LYS A 84 2.10 3.03 -16.51
N ASP A 85 2.06 1.73 -16.23
CA ASP A 85 0.94 0.87 -16.63
C ASP A 85 0.26 0.17 -15.45
N LYS A 86 0.84 0.24 -14.24
CA LYS A 86 0.39 -0.54 -13.07
C LYS A 86 0.49 0.26 -11.78
N VAL A 87 -0.37 -0.07 -10.83
CA VAL A 87 -0.33 0.45 -9.46
C VAL A 87 -0.15 -0.73 -8.52
N TYR A 88 0.90 -0.70 -7.72
CA TYR A 88 1.22 -1.74 -6.73
C TYR A 88 0.99 -1.23 -5.32
N LYS A 89 0.31 -2.04 -4.50
CA LYS A 89 0.20 -1.78 -3.07
C LYS A 89 1.53 -2.06 -2.39
N LEU A 90 1.87 -1.25 -1.40
CA LEU A 90 3.07 -1.44 -0.58
C LEU A 90 2.64 -1.87 0.83
N ASP A 91 3.28 -2.86 1.41
CA ASP A 91 3.01 -3.24 2.81
C ASP A 91 3.73 -2.30 3.80
N ALA A 92 4.93 -1.83 3.47
CA ALA A 92 5.73 -0.91 4.27
C ALA A 92 5.29 0.56 4.14
N GLN A 93 4.10 0.90 4.64
CA GLN A 93 3.51 2.24 4.50
C GLN A 93 4.33 3.36 5.16
N ILE A 94 4.94 3.11 6.32
CA ILE A 94 5.77 4.10 7.03
C ILE A 94 7.02 4.44 6.21
N LEU A 95 7.69 3.42 5.67
CA LEU A 95 8.86 3.62 4.80
C LEU A 95 8.45 4.36 3.52
N ALA A 96 7.35 3.96 2.88
CA ALA A 96 6.87 4.62 1.67
C ALA A 96 6.56 6.12 1.86
N GLN A 97 6.09 6.54 3.04
CA GLN A 97 5.82 7.94 3.35
C GLN A 97 7.04 8.87 3.21
N GLU A 98 8.23 8.36 3.53
CA GLU A 98 9.48 9.12 3.41
C GLU A 98 9.79 9.47 1.95
N TRP A 99 9.36 8.60 1.03
CA TRP A 99 9.56 8.71 -0.41
C TRP A 99 8.35 9.27 -1.17
N ALA A 100 7.32 9.75 -0.46
CA ALA A 100 6.10 10.26 -1.06
C ALA A 100 6.39 11.35 -2.12
N GLY A 101 5.77 11.24 -3.29
CA GLY A 101 5.94 12.12 -4.44
C GLY A 101 7.29 12.00 -5.15
N GLN A 102 8.12 11.01 -4.81
CA GLN A 102 9.42 10.78 -5.43
C GLN A 102 9.38 9.56 -6.35
N ARG A 103 10.19 9.62 -7.42
CA ARG A 103 10.51 8.46 -8.23
C ARG A 103 11.58 7.64 -7.55
N VAL A 104 11.33 6.35 -7.44
CA VAL A 104 12.15 5.42 -6.67
C VAL A 104 12.33 4.10 -7.39
N LYS A 105 13.30 3.35 -6.88
CA LYS A 105 13.52 1.94 -7.10
C LYS A 105 13.06 1.19 -5.84
N VAL A 106 12.02 0.37 -5.97
CA VAL A 106 11.53 -0.50 -4.89
C VAL A 106 12.05 -1.90 -5.12
N VAL A 107 12.76 -2.47 -4.15
CA VAL A 107 13.15 -3.89 -4.15
C VAL A 107 12.21 -4.64 -3.22
N GLY A 108 11.64 -5.73 -3.70
CA GLY A 108 10.70 -6.53 -2.91
C GLY A 108 10.10 -7.73 -3.65
N ALA A 109 9.28 -8.50 -2.95
CA ALA A 109 8.56 -9.64 -3.52
C ALA A 109 7.14 -9.23 -3.91
N LEU A 110 6.74 -9.50 -5.16
CA LEU A 110 5.37 -9.22 -5.62
C LEU A 110 4.47 -10.44 -5.43
N ASP A 111 3.39 -10.26 -4.67
CA ASP A 111 2.24 -11.14 -4.73
C ASP A 111 1.40 -10.78 -5.98
N SER A 112 1.46 -11.63 -7.00
CA SER A 112 0.74 -11.43 -8.26
C SER A 112 -0.78 -11.53 -8.13
N LYS A 113 -1.30 -12.17 -7.07
CA LYS A 113 -2.74 -12.32 -6.85
C LYS A 113 -3.34 -11.05 -6.26
N THR A 114 -2.61 -10.38 -5.38
CA THR A 114 -3.09 -9.21 -4.64
C THR A 114 -2.49 -7.87 -5.12
N ALA A 115 -1.50 -7.93 -6.02
CA ALA A 115 -0.69 -6.80 -6.47
C ALA A 115 -0.02 -6.03 -5.33
N VAL A 116 0.33 -6.74 -4.25
CA VAL A 116 1.07 -6.21 -3.10
C VAL A 116 2.55 -6.53 -3.29
N ILE A 117 3.41 -5.52 -3.17
CA ILE A 117 4.85 -5.70 -3.04
C ILE A 117 5.17 -5.72 -1.55
N THR A 118 5.75 -6.83 -1.10
CA THR A 118 6.44 -6.90 0.18
C THR A 118 7.77 -6.20 0.05
N VAL A 119 7.85 -4.98 0.60
CA VAL A 119 8.97 -4.07 0.41
C VAL A 119 10.15 -4.49 1.28
N VAL A 120 11.29 -4.71 0.64
CA VAL A 120 12.57 -4.97 1.31
C VAL A 120 13.33 -3.65 1.49
N LYS A 121 13.38 -2.83 0.43
CA LYS A 121 13.97 -1.49 0.48
C LYS A 121 13.44 -0.57 -0.61
N ILE A 122 13.57 0.73 -0.37
CA ILE A 122 13.29 1.79 -1.34
C ILE A 122 14.55 2.62 -1.49
N GLU A 123 14.95 2.87 -2.73
CA GLU A 123 16.14 3.62 -3.09
C GLU A 123 15.79 4.72 -4.09
N ALA A 124 16.57 5.80 -4.10
CA ALA A 124 16.48 6.80 -5.15
C ALA A 124 16.83 6.16 -6.51
N VAL A 125 16.15 6.58 -7.58
CA VAL A 125 16.72 6.42 -8.93
C VAL A 125 17.89 7.40 -9.05
N ASP A 126 19.04 6.92 -9.56
CA ASP A 126 20.31 7.65 -9.59
C ASP A 126 20.17 9.12 -10.02
N ALA A 127 20.95 9.97 -9.35
CA ALA A 127 20.90 11.44 -9.25
C ALA A 127 20.07 12.20 -10.31
N SER A 128 18.75 12.27 -10.08
CA SER A 128 17.96 13.43 -10.49
C SER A 128 17.91 14.42 -9.31
N PRO A 129 18.07 15.74 -9.51
CA PRO A 129 18.18 16.73 -8.43
C PRO A 129 16.95 16.84 -7.49
N SER A 130 15.88 16.06 -7.71
CA SER A 130 14.72 15.94 -6.81
C SER A 130 14.80 14.82 -5.76
N ASN A 131 15.82 13.97 -5.80
CA ASN A 131 15.83 12.67 -5.08
C ASN A 131 16.63 12.63 -3.77
N ALA A 132 17.13 13.76 -3.26
CA ALA A 132 17.77 13.76 -1.95
C ALA A 132 16.70 13.61 -0.85
N PRO A 133 16.75 12.59 0.03
CA PRO A 133 15.97 12.60 1.26
C PRO A 133 16.48 13.77 2.09
N LYS A 134 15.58 14.72 2.43
CA LYS A 134 15.96 15.83 3.30
C LYS A 134 16.25 15.25 4.68
N SER A 135 17.52 15.32 5.08
CA SER A 135 17.97 15.05 6.44
C SER A 135 17.17 15.92 7.43
N LYS A 136 16.86 15.32 8.58
CA LYS A 136 16.21 15.97 9.73
C LYS A 136 16.81 17.33 10.08
#